data_AF-J2E6K3-F1
#
_entry.id   AF-J2E6K3-F1
#
_cell.length_a   1.000
_cell.length_b   1.000
_cell.length_c   1.000
_cell.angle_alpha   90.00
_cell.angle_beta   90.00
_cell.angle_gamma   90.00
#
_symmetry.space_group_name_H-M   'P 1'
#
loop_
_entity.id
_entity.type
_entity.pdbx_description
1 polymer ?
#
loop_
_entity_poly.entity_id
_entity_poly.type
_entity_poly.pdbx_seq_one_letter_code
_entity_poly.pdbx_strand_id
1 'polypeptide(L)'
;MPPLEAVATAPTRADVWNATNAHRSVQYQVQAEAEPDLLCRALNLFALQGLTPSQVRVERQGDLLSMDIVMDGLSWHRAQVIAEKLRNLISVYSVDLQDADIARVGAIQAAG
;
A
#
# COMPACT_ATOMS: atom_id res chain seq x y z
N MET A 1 -56.84 4.37 0.28
CA MET A 1 -55.48 3.79 0.30
C MET A 1 -54.60 4.71 1.13
N PRO A 2 -53.85 4.23 2.13
CA PRO A 2 -52.91 5.09 2.83
C PRO A 2 -51.72 5.41 1.90
N PRO A 3 -51.08 6.57 2.05
CA PRO A 3 -49.92 6.94 1.24
C PRO A 3 -48.70 6.13 1.70
N LEU A 4 -47.91 5.66 0.73
CA LEU A 4 -46.65 4.96 0.99
C LEU A 4 -45.63 6.00 1.45
N GLU A 5 -45.29 5.99 2.74
CA GLU A 5 -44.18 6.79 3.28
C GLU A 5 -42.88 6.36 2.57
N ALA A 6 -42.22 7.33 1.94
CA ALA A 6 -40.92 7.13 1.32
C ALA A 6 -39.88 6.86 2.42
N VAL A 7 -39.34 5.64 2.43
CA VAL A 7 -38.20 5.28 3.28
C VAL A 7 -37.03 6.18 2.89
N ALA A 8 -36.65 7.09 3.79
CA ALA A 8 -35.44 7.88 3.63
C ALA A 8 -34.25 6.91 3.55
N THR A 9 -33.67 6.76 2.36
CA THR A 9 -32.44 6.01 2.16
C THR A 9 -31.35 6.70 2.98
N ALA A 10 -30.92 6.03 4.06
CA ALA A 10 -29.74 6.44 4.81
C ALA A 10 -28.57 6.69 3.85
N PRO A 11 -27.69 7.67 4.12
CA PRO A 11 -26.56 7.96 3.25
C PRO A 11 -25.77 6.66 3.02
N THR A 12 -25.67 6.26 1.75
CA THR A 12 -24.98 5.05 1.33
C THR A 12 -23.56 5.10 1.89
N ARG A 13 -23.20 4.11 2.71
CA ARG A 13 -21.84 3.96 3.26
C ARG A 13 -20.84 4.13 2.13
N ALA A 14 -19.94 5.10 2.25
CA ALA A 14 -18.87 5.28 1.27
C ALA A 14 -18.16 3.94 1.06
N ASP A 15 -18.16 3.44 -0.18
CA ASP A 15 -17.57 2.15 -0.51
C ASP A 15 -16.05 2.30 -0.63
N VAL A 16 -15.39 2.36 0.52
CA VAL A 16 -13.93 2.42 0.67
C VAL A 16 -13.24 1.19 0.06
N TRP A 17 -14.00 0.17 -0.34
CA TRP A 17 -13.50 -1.07 -0.91
C TRP A 17 -13.65 -1.13 -2.44
N ASN A 18 -14.39 -0.19 -3.06
CA ASN A 18 -14.60 -0.20 -4.51
C ASN A 18 -13.33 0.18 -5.28
N ALA A 19 -12.93 -0.67 -6.22
CA ALA A 19 -11.79 -0.43 -7.11
C ALA A 19 -11.96 0.82 -8.00
N THR A 20 -13.18 1.32 -8.22
CA THR A 20 -13.40 2.60 -8.93
C THR A 20 -12.99 3.84 -8.11
N ASN A 21 -12.83 3.71 -6.79
CA ASN A 21 -12.17 4.72 -5.95
C ASN A 21 -10.63 4.65 -6.02
N ALA A 22 -10.05 3.70 -6.78
CA ALA A 22 -8.62 3.40 -6.81
C ALA A 22 -7.83 4.24 -7.82
N HIS A 23 -8.05 5.56 -7.84
CA HIS A 23 -7.24 6.49 -8.65
C HIS A 23 -5.92 6.89 -7.99
N ARG A 24 -5.58 6.30 -6.84
CA ARG A 24 -4.37 6.64 -6.08
C ARG A 24 -3.35 5.52 -6.13
N SER A 25 -2.16 5.89 -6.59
CA SER A 25 -0.96 5.09 -6.47
C SER A 25 -0.48 5.15 -5.01
N VAL A 26 -0.03 4.04 -4.46
CA VAL A 26 0.48 3.96 -3.08
C VAL A 26 1.93 3.49 -3.09
N GLN A 27 2.72 4.00 -2.16
CA GLN A 27 4.12 3.64 -1.99
C GLN A 27 4.34 3.04 -0.61
N TYR A 28 4.95 1.85 -0.58
CA TYR A 28 5.47 1.21 0.61
C TYR A 28 6.96 1.50 0.70
N GLN A 29 7.41 2.03 1.83
CA GLN A 29 8.83 2.15 2.17
C GLN A 29 9.11 1.17 3.29
N VAL A 30 10.00 0.21 3.05
CA VAL A 30 10.30 -0.87 4.00
C VAL A 30 11.78 -0.81 4.36
N GLN A 31 12.06 -0.82 5.66
CA GLN A 31 13.41 -0.99 6.20
C GLN A 31 13.49 -2.30 6.96
N ALA A 32 14.50 -3.11 6.66
CA ALA A 32 14.57 -4.48 7.14
C ALA A 32 16.01 -5.03 7.13
N GLU A 33 16.23 -6.13 7.84
CA GLU A 33 17.50 -6.85 7.81
C GLU A 33 17.80 -7.40 6.42
N ALA A 34 19.07 -7.35 6.00
CA ALA A 34 19.53 -7.83 4.71
C ALA A 34 19.61 -9.37 4.65
N GLU A 35 18.45 -10.03 4.75
CA GLU A 35 18.32 -11.48 4.62
C GLU A 35 18.19 -11.93 3.15
N PRO A 36 18.75 -13.10 2.77
CA PRO A 36 18.76 -13.56 1.38
C PRO A 36 17.37 -13.76 0.75
N ASP A 37 16.36 -14.11 1.55
CA ASP A 37 15.01 -14.46 1.06
C ASP A 37 13.97 -13.36 1.29
N LEU A 38 14.35 -12.26 1.95
CA LEU A 38 13.42 -11.22 2.40
C LEU A 38 12.66 -10.58 1.23
N LEU A 39 13.37 -10.25 0.15
CA LEU A 39 12.75 -9.66 -1.04
C LEU A 39 11.68 -10.59 -1.62
N CYS A 40 11.97 -11.88 -1.71
CA CYS A 40 11.03 -12.88 -2.20
C CYS A 40 9.81 -13.00 -1.28
N ARG A 41 10.02 -13.03 0.05
CA ARG A 41 8.93 -13.08 1.04
C ARG A 41 8.03 -11.84 0.97
N ALA A 42 8.62 -10.64 0.86
CA ALA A 42 7.89 -9.40 0.73
C ALA A 42 7.04 -9.37 -0.55
N LEU A 43 7.64 -9.68 -1.71
CA LEU A 43 6.92 -9.70 -2.99
C LEU A 43 5.85 -10.79 -3.05
N ASN A 44 6.07 -11.92 -2.38
CA ASN A 44 5.08 -13.00 -2.30
C ASN A 44 3.76 -12.55 -1.65
N LEU A 45 3.79 -11.60 -0.70
CA LEU A 45 2.55 -11.06 -0.10
C LEU A 45 1.64 -10.40 -1.13
N PHE A 46 2.22 -9.75 -2.15
CA PHE A 46 1.47 -9.14 -3.26
C PHE A 46 1.01 -10.22 -4.26
N ALA A 47 1.90 -11.16 -4.60
CA ALA A 47 1.60 -12.25 -5.54
C ALA A 47 0.42 -13.11 -5.07
N LEU A 48 0.35 -13.44 -3.78
CA LEU A 48 -0.78 -14.18 -3.19
C LEU A 48 -2.13 -13.44 -3.28
N GLN A 49 -2.12 -12.14 -3.54
CA GLN A 49 -3.31 -11.31 -3.74
C GLN A 49 -3.61 -11.05 -5.22
N GLY A 50 -2.83 -11.66 -6.14
CA GLY A 50 -2.92 -11.39 -7.58
C GLY A 50 -2.52 -9.96 -7.94
N LEU A 51 -1.69 -9.31 -7.11
CA LEU A 51 -1.25 -7.94 -7.29
C LEU A 51 0.15 -7.90 -7.92
N THR A 52 0.34 -6.99 -8.87
CA THR A 52 1.63 -6.74 -9.51
C THR A 52 2.06 -5.30 -9.22
N PRO A 53 3.19 -5.08 -8.52
CA PRO A 53 3.74 -3.74 -8.33
C PRO A 53 4.10 -3.08 -9.66
N SER A 54 3.83 -1.79 -9.78
CA SER A 54 4.25 -1.01 -10.94
C SER A 54 5.74 -0.64 -10.87
N GLN A 55 6.29 -0.53 -9.66
CA GLN A 55 7.72 -0.34 -9.44
C GLN A 55 8.18 -1.04 -8.16
N VAL A 56 9.38 -1.61 -8.21
CA VAL A 56 10.10 -2.11 -7.04
C VAL A 56 11.55 -1.60 -7.13
N ARG A 57 12.00 -0.88 -6.10
CA ARG A 57 13.41 -0.53 -5.90
C ARG A 57 13.89 -1.20 -4.64
N VAL A 58 15.08 -1.76 -4.70
CA VAL A 58 15.72 -2.44 -3.57
C VAL A 58 17.16 -1.98 -3.51
N GLU A 59 17.61 -1.58 -2.34
CA GLU A 59 18.99 -1.20 -2.09
C GLU A 59 19.48 -1.85 -0.81
N ARG A 60 20.68 -2.43 -0.85
CA ARG A 60 21.35 -2.95 0.32
C ARG A 60 22.40 -1.96 0.80
N GLN A 61 22.36 -1.64 2.08
CA GLN A 61 23.33 -0.76 2.74
C GLN A 61 23.85 -1.47 3.99
N GLY A 62 24.98 -2.17 3.86
CA GLY A 62 25.51 -3.03 4.93
C GLY A 62 24.55 -4.18 5.25
N ASP A 63 24.04 -4.19 6.48
CA ASP A 63 23.09 -5.19 6.99
C ASP A 63 21.63 -4.75 6.88
N LEU A 64 21.37 -3.59 6.27
CA LEU A 64 20.03 -3.07 6.01
C LEU A 64 19.64 -3.28 4.54
N LEU A 65 18.38 -3.64 4.32
CA LEU A 65 17.71 -3.67 3.03
C LEU A 65 16.59 -2.63 3.03
N SER A 66 16.70 -1.65 2.14
CA SER A 66 15.66 -0.66 1.88
C SER A 66 14.87 -1.06 0.65
N MET A 67 13.54 -1.05 0.74
CA MET A 67 12.65 -1.36 -0.39
C MET A 67 11.60 -0.28 -0.58
N ASP A 68 11.47 0.22 -1.80
CA ASP A 68 10.36 1.06 -2.24
C ASP A 68 9.49 0.27 -3.23
N ILE A 69 8.23 0.06 -2.88
CA ILE A 69 7.27 -0.69 -3.70
C ILE A 69 6.11 0.24 -4.05
N VAL A 70 5.85 0.45 -5.34
CA VAL A 70 4.74 1.27 -5.83
C VAL A 70 3.64 0.37 -6.37
N MET A 71 2.41 0.64 -5.97
CA MET A 71 1.21 -0.08 -6.38
C MET A 71 0.17 0.89 -6.92
N ASP A 72 -0.42 0.55 -8.07
CA ASP A 72 -1.55 1.28 -8.63
C ASP A 72 -2.85 0.50 -8.45
N GLY A 73 -3.99 1.18 -8.42
CA GLY A 73 -5.31 0.53 -8.39
C GLY A 73 -5.64 -0.19 -7.08
N LEU A 74 -4.95 0.13 -5.98
CA LEU A 74 -5.29 -0.35 -4.64
C LEU A 74 -6.16 0.66 -3.89
N SER A 75 -7.16 0.16 -3.15
CA SER A 75 -7.82 0.98 -2.14
C SER A 75 -6.89 1.17 -0.93
N TRP A 76 -6.99 2.32 -0.26
CA TRP A 76 -6.15 2.62 0.92
C TRP A 76 -6.24 1.55 2.00
N HIS A 77 -7.43 0.99 2.25
CA HIS A 77 -7.61 -0.07 3.24
C HIS A 77 -6.85 -1.35 2.88
N ARG A 78 -6.94 -1.79 1.61
CA ARG A 78 -6.14 -2.95 1.15
C ARG A 78 -4.65 -2.67 1.27
N ALA A 79 -4.25 -1.44 0.95
CA ALA A 79 -2.87 -1.04 1.06
C ALA A 79 -2.36 -1.14 2.51
N GLN A 80 -3.13 -0.65 3.47
CA GLN A 80 -2.86 -0.75 4.90
C GLN A 80 -2.78 -2.20 5.38
N VAL A 81 -3.71 -3.07 4.98
CA VAL A 81 -3.65 -4.49 5.35
C VAL A 81 -2.36 -5.16 4.86
N ILE A 82 -1.90 -4.82 3.66
CA ILE A 82 -0.61 -5.32 3.14
C ILE A 82 0.56 -4.73 3.93
N ALA A 83 0.51 -3.44 4.28
CA ALA A 83 1.54 -2.81 5.11
C ALA A 83 1.67 -3.50 6.48
N GLU A 84 0.56 -3.84 7.14
CA GLU A 84 0.59 -4.62 8.38
C GLU A 84 1.19 -6.02 8.18
N LYS A 85 0.86 -6.69 7.07
CA LYS A 85 1.46 -7.99 6.75
C LYS A 85 2.98 -7.89 6.54
N LEU A 86 3.46 -6.81 5.94
CA LEU A 86 4.89 -6.55 5.78
C LEU A 86 5.55 -6.30 7.15
N ARG A 87 4.93 -5.51 8.03
CA ARG A 87 5.44 -5.27 9.40
C ARG A 87 5.50 -6.54 10.26
N ASN A 88 4.66 -7.52 9.94
CA ASN A 88 4.65 -8.81 10.63
C ASN A 88 5.78 -9.76 10.17
N LEU A 89 6.56 -9.41 9.15
CA LEU A 89 7.77 -10.16 8.80
C LEU A 89 8.83 -9.88 9.88
N ILE A 90 9.39 -10.94 10.48
CA ILE A 90 10.33 -10.85 11.61
C ILE A 90 11.51 -9.92 11.32
N SER A 91 12.02 -9.95 10.10
CA SER A 91 13.20 -9.22 9.66
C SER A 91 12.91 -7.75 9.32
N VAL A 92 11.65 -7.31 9.35
CA VAL A 92 11.24 -5.95 9.00
C VAL A 92 11.27 -5.05 10.23
N TYR A 93 12.01 -3.95 10.14
CA TYR A 93 12.13 -2.96 11.21
C TYR A 93 11.04 -1.89 11.12
N SER A 94 10.72 -1.42 9.92
CA SER A 94 9.64 -0.45 9.69
C SER A 94 9.00 -0.60 8.32
N VAL A 95 7.73 -0.17 8.24
CA VAL A 95 6.99 0.00 6.99
C VAL A 95 6.21 1.29 7.06
N ASP A 96 6.52 2.21 6.18
CA ASP A 96 5.75 3.43 5.95
C ASP A 96 4.90 3.26 4.69
N LEU A 97 3.64 3.70 4.77
CA LEU A 97 2.70 3.66 3.66
C LEU A 97 2.26 5.08 3.34
N GLN A 98 2.54 5.50 2.10
CA GLN A 98 2.27 6.84 1.61
C GLN A 98 1.42 6.79 0.35
N ASP A 99 0.75 7.90 0.08
CA ASP A 99 0.18 8.17 -1.23
C ASP A 99 1.34 8.51 -2.19
N ALA A 100 1.49 7.76 -3.28
CA ALA A 100 2.65 7.91 -4.16
C ALA A 100 2.67 9.27 -4.89
N ASP A 101 1.50 9.92 -5.05
CA ASP A 101 1.44 11.30 -5.54
C ASP A 101 2.04 12.30 -4.54
N ILE A 102 1.92 12.04 -3.24
CA ILE A 102 2.50 12.90 -2.18
C ILE A 102 4.01 12.60 -2.03
N ALA A 103 4.40 11.32 -2.11
CA ALA A 103 5.79 10.90 -2.00
C ALA A 103 6.67 11.49 -3.13
N ARG A 104 6.14 11.61 -4.35
CA ARG A 104 6.84 12.26 -5.48
C ARG A 104 7.11 13.74 -5.21
N VAL A 105 6.19 14.46 -4.56
CA VAL A 105 6.38 15.89 -4.21
C VAL A 105 7.47 16.06 -3.15
N GLY A 106 7.58 15.16 -2.18
CA GLY A 106 8.65 15.18 -1.18
C GLY A 106 10.04 14.90 -1.76
N ALA A 107 10.15 13.96 -2.71
CA ALA A 107 11.41 13.62 -3.36
C ALA A 107 11.95 14.77 -4.25
N ILE A 108 11.06 15.55 -4.88
CA ILE A 108 11.46 16.71 -5.70
C ILE A 108 11.95 17.87 -4.81
N GLN A 109 11.42 18.03 -3.60
CA GLN A 109 11.84 19.08 -2.65
C GLN A 109 13.18 18.80 -1.98
N ALA A 110 13.55 17.53 -1.78
CA ALA A 110 14.84 17.16 -1.17
C ALA A 110 16.03 17.21 -2.13
N ALA A 111 15.78 17.38 -3.43
CA ALA A 111 16.80 17.46 -4.48
C ALA A 111 17.04 18.90 -4.99
N GLY A 112 16.47 19.91 -4.33
CA GLY A 112 16.57 21.35 -4.67
C GLY A 112 17.50 22.13 -3.74
#